data_AF-A0A9E4N7C3-F1
#
_entry.id   AF-A0A9E4N7C3-F1
#
_cell.length_a   1.000
_cell.length_b   1.000
_cell.length_c   1.000
_cell.angle_alpha   90.00
_cell.angle_beta   90.00
_cell.angle_gamma   90.00
#
_symmetry.space_group_name_H-M   'P 1'
#
loop_
_entity.id
_entity.type
_entity.pdbx_description
1 polymer ?
#
loop_
_entity_poly.entity_id
_entity_poly.type
_entity_poly.pdbx_seq_one_letter_code
_entity_poly.pdbx_strand_id
1 'polypeptide(L)'
;MHKQQYLLAAKSSIRASLWTLMLLLPHTIQSAEDHSRQAMDSDMNFRIVVDSGPSIRDDGESTADHSKFEILQKDFNNGPEVTEACLSCHTEAGRHFMQSIHWTWEYDHPTSGQKLGKKTLINTFCTNAKGNEGMCAQCHAGYGWKDENFDFSKQENIDCLVCHDRTGSYYKTPNSTGNKACSIMFEGKKPIDWSKVAQSVGKPGRENCGACHFYGGGGDGVKHGDLDSSLKRPNRELDVHMDAEG
;
A
#
# COMPACT_ATOMS: atom_id res chain seq x y z
N MET A 1 -58.54 -41.48 56.49
CA MET A 1 -59.12 -41.66 57.84
C MET A 1 -58.06 -41.30 58.86
N HIS A 2 -58.45 -40.52 59.89
CA HIS A 2 -57.65 -40.08 61.05
C HIS A 2 -56.53 -39.06 60.78
N LYS A 3 -56.32 -38.02 61.59
CA LYS A 3 -57.07 -37.36 62.69
C LYS A 3 -56.24 -36.09 63.02
N GLN A 4 -56.92 -34.95 63.21
CA GLN A 4 -56.83 -34.03 64.36
C GLN A 4 -55.49 -33.92 65.13
N GLN A 5 -55.04 -32.80 65.69
CA GLN A 5 -55.49 -31.42 65.90
C GLN A 5 -54.38 -30.79 66.78
N TYR A 6 -54.33 -29.45 66.83
CA TYR A 6 -54.26 -28.61 68.04
C TYR A 6 -53.23 -27.45 68.02
N LEU A 7 -53.81 -26.22 68.01
CA LEU A 7 -53.60 -25.06 68.91
C LEU A 7 -52.18 -24.48 69.07
N LEU A 8 -51.86 -23.20 68.82
CA LEU A 8 -52.38 -21.86 69.19
C LEU A 8 -51.38 -21.14 70.14
N ALA A 9 -51.25 -19.83 69.93
CA ALA A 9 -50.66 -18.76 70.77
C ALA A 9 -49.11 -18.65 70.76
N ALA A 10 -48.46 -17.58 70.26
CA ALA A 10 -48.55 -16.11 70.45
C ALA A 10 -47.52 -15.55 71.44
N LYS A 11 -47.02 -14.34 71.10
CA LYS A 11 -46.12 -13.40 71.83
C LYS A 11 -44.62 -13.54 71.51
N SER A 12 -43.80 -12.51 71.40
CA SER A 12 -43.92 -11.04 71.18
C SER A 12 -42.48 -10.51 71.24
N SER A 13 -42.12 -9.57 70.36
CA SER A 13 -41.12 -8.49 70.50
C SER A 13 -39.78 -8.72 71.24
N ILE A 14 -38.66 -8.41 70.58
CA ILE A 14 -37.57 -7.52 71.07
C ILE A 14 -36.64 -7.19 69.88
N ARG A 15 -36.39 -5.89 69.69
CA ARG A 15 -35.37 -5.30 68.81
C ARG A 15 -34.02 -5.22 69.55
N ALA A 16 -32.91 -5.49 68.85
CA ALA A 16 -31.62 -4.78 68.89
C ALA A 16 -30.54 -5.69 68.25
N SER A 17 -30.05 -5.37 67.05
CA SER A 17 -28.79 -4.63 66.82
C SER A 17 -27.55 -5.50 66.99
N LEU A 18 -26.87 -5.86 65.87
CA LEU A 18 -25.41 -6.05 65.74
C LEU A 18 -25.05 -6.84 64.47
N TRP A 19 -25.00 -6.23 63.28
CA TRP A 19 -24.21 -6.80 62.17
C TRP A 19 -23.52 -5.68 61.37
N THR A 20 -22.23 -5.53 61.67
CA THR A 20 -21.11 -5.43 60.72
C THR A 20 -21.00 -4.20 59.81
N LEU A 21 -20.00 -3.40 60.16
CA LEU A 21 -19.31 -2.37 59.40
C LEU A 21 -18.72 -2.92 58.08
N MET A 22 -19.11 -2.40 56.91
CA MET A 22 -18.25 -2.44 55.72
C MET A 22 -18.61 -1.35 54.69
N LEU A 23 -17.80 -0.27 54.72
CA LEU A 23 -17.31 0.53 53.60
C LEU A 23 -18.33 1.23 52.66
N LEU A 24 -18.54 2.51 52.98
CA LEU A 24 -18.88 3.56 52.02
C LEU A 24 -17.79 3.66 50.94
N LEU A 25 -18.08 3.19 49.73
CA LEU A 25 -17.30 3.53 48.54
C LEU A 25 -17.66 4.95 48.11
N PRO A 26 -16.71 5.89 48.02
CA PRO A 26 -16.95 7.16 47.37
C PRO A 26 -17.25 6.89 45.89
N HIS A 27 -18.36 7.41 45.38
CA HIS A 27 -18.56 7.52 43.93
C HIS A 27 -17.51 8.51 43.42
N THR A 28 -16.40 8.00 42.91
CA THR A 28 -15.50 8.76 42.06
C THR A 28 -16.27 9.07 40.79
N ILE A 29 -16.74 10.31 40.67
CA ILE A 29 -17.14 10.89 39.40
C ILE A 29 -15.91 10.78 38.50
N GLN A 30 -15.95 9.90 37.51
CA GLN A 30 -14.94 9.83 36.47
C GLN A 30 -14.94 11.20 35.79
N SER A 31 -13.91 11.99 36.05
CA SER A 31 -13.65 13.22 35.30
C SER A 31 -13.64 12.84 33.82
N ALA A 32 -14.46 13.50 33.01
CA ALA A 32 -14.31 13.47 31.57
C ALA A 32 -12.85 13.82 31.26
N GLU A 33 -12.15 12.92 30.58
CA GLU A 33 -10.79 13.18 30.14
C GLU A 33 -10.85 14.36 29.16
N ASP A 34 -10.18 15.45 29.52
CA ASP A 34 -9.98 16.61 28.68
C ASP A 34 -9.18 16.20 27.44
N HIS A 35 -9.87 15.98 26.31
CA HIS A 35 -9.28 15.60 25.02
C HIS A 35 -8.46 16.75 24.38
N SER A 36 -8.19 17.85 25.09
CA SER A 36 -7.49 19.02 24.55
C SER A 36 -5.96 18.96 24.60
N ARG A 37 -5.36 17.82 24.98
CA ARG A 37 -3.90 17.62 24.98
C ARG A 37 -3.42 16.36 24.26
N GLN A 38 -3.99 16.04 23.10
CA GLN A 38 -3.24 15.28 22.12
C GLN A 38 -2.15 16.21 21.57
N ALA A 39 -0.87 15.85 21.79
CA ALA A 39 0.22 16.47 21.08
C ALA A 39 -0.12 16.47 19.58
N MET A 40 -0.09 17.64 18.94
CA MET A 40 -0.23 17.69 17.50
C MET A 40 0.86 16.78 16.91
N ASP A 41 0.43 15.69 16.29
CA ASP A 41 1.28 14.70 15.66
C ASP A 41 1.96 15.34 14.44
N SER A 42 3.06 16.04 14.70
CA SER A 42 3.92 16.63 13.67
C SER A 42 4.73 15.59 12.90
N ASP A 43 4.64 14.31 13.28
CA ASP A 43 5.47 13.23 12.71
C ASP A 43 4.86 12.64 11.44
N MET A 44 3.73 13.16 10.94
CA MET A 44 3.10 12.68 9.70
C MET A 44 2.83 11.16 9.73
N ASN A 45 2.56 10.59 10.92
CA ASN A 45 2.29 9.16 11.10
C ASN A 45 0.97 8.70 10.44
N PHE A 46 0.19 9.61 9.86
CA PHE A 46 -0.92 9.30 8.93
C PHE A 46 -0.47 8.49 7.70
N ARG A 47 0.84 8.40 7.43
CA ARG A 47 1.40 7.65 6.29
C ARG A 47 1.47 6.13 6.49
N ILE A 48 1.15 5.59 7.66
CA ILE A 48 1.33 4.16 7.95
C ILE A 48 -0.04 3.51 8.17
N VAL A 49 -0.73 3.17 7.08
CA VAL A 49 -1.80 2.18 7.14
C VAL A 49 -1.17 0.85 7.58
N VAL A 50 -1.60 0.36 8.74
CA VAL A 50 -1.03 -0.79 9.45
C VAL A 50 -1.43 -2.13 8.82
N ASP A 51 -2.38 -2.12 7.88
CA ASP A 51 -2.69 -3.29 7.06
C ASP A 51 -1.75 -3.33 5.83
N SER A 52 -0.71 -4.13 5.97
CA SER A 52 0.36 -4.34 4.97
C SER A 52 0.24 -5.68 4.25
N GLY A 53 -0.85 -6.42 4.48
CA GLY A 53 -1.11 -7.65 3.74
C GLY A 53 -1.32 -7.35 2.25
N PRO A 54 -0.77 -8.15 1.33
CA PRO A 54 -1.10 -8.01 -0.09
C PRO A 54 -2.62 -8.15 -0.30
N SER A 55 -3.15 -7.65 -1.42
CA SER A 55 -4.56 -7.85 -1.76
C SER A 55 -4.90 -9.34 -1.73
N ILE A 56 -6.18 -9.70 -1.55
CA ILE A 56 -6.61 -11.06 -1.89
C ILE A 56 -6.37 -11.22 -3.39
N ARG A 57 -5.68 -12.28 -3.77
CA ARG A 57 -5.19 -12.45 -5.13
C ARG A 57 -5.69 -13.77 -5.69
N ASP A 58 -6.36 -13.69 -6.83
CA ASP A 58 -6.59 -14.84 -7.69
C ASP A 58 -5.52 -14.83 -8.79
N ASP A 59 -4.49 -15.66 -8.62
CA ASP A 59 -3.47 -15.84 -9.65
C ASP A 59 -4.04 -16.54 -10.90
N GLY A 60 -5.25 -17.11 -10.82
CA GLY A 60 -5.77 -18.07 -11.77
C GLY A 60 -4.79 -19.23 -11.99
N GLU A 61 -5.05 -20.05 -13.00
CA GLU A 61 -4.07 -21.04 -13.46
C GLU A 61 -3.10 -20.37 -14.44
N SER A 62 -2.00 -19.79 -13.92
CA SER A 62 -0.83 -19.51 -14.76
C SER A 62 -0.22 -20.84 -15.20
N THR A 63 -0.01 -21.02 -16.50
CA THR A 63 0.66 -22.21 -17.04
C THR A 63 2.17 -22.19 -16.86
N ALA A 64 2.74 -21.05 -16.46
CA ALA A 64 4.16 -20.85 -16.22
C ALA A 64 4.44 -20.65 -14.72
N ASP A 65 5.42 -21.40 -14.21
CA ASP A 65 5.98 -21.25 -12.87
C ASP A 65 7.41 -20.71 -13.01
N HIS A 66 7.56 -19.41 -12.73
CA HIS A 66 8.81 -18.69 -12.94
C HIS A 66 9.96 -19.18 -12.05
N SER A 67 9.66 -19.81 -10.91
CA SER A 67 10.69 -20.39 -10.03
C SER A 67 11.42 -21.59 -10.67
N LYS A 68 10.81 -22.23 -11.68
CA LYS A 68 11.36 -23.41 -12.35
C LYS A 68 12.27 -23.07 -13.54
N PHE A 69 12.35 -21.82 -13.97
CA PHE A 69 13.16 -21.46 -15.13
C PHE A 69 14.61 -21.18 -14.74
N GLU A 70 15.55 -21.93 -15.32
CA GLU A 70 16.99 -21.80 -15.06
C GLU A 70 17.50 -20.37 -15.27
N ILE A 71 16.96 -19.65 -16.27
CA ILE A 71 17.34 -18.26 -16.56
C ILE A 71 17.04 -17.29 -15.40
N LEU A 72 16.11 -17.65 -14.50
CA LEU A 72 15.73 -16.88 -13.31
C LEU A 72 16.37 -17.43 -12.01
N GLN A 73 17.09 -18.54 -12.08
CA GLN A 73 17.78 -19.17 -10.93
C GLN A 73 19.22 -18.67 -10.72
N LYS A 74 19.62 -17.62 -11.44
CA LYS A 74 20.91 -16.95 -11.29
C LYS A 74 20.81 -15.75 -10.36
N ASP A 75 21.97 -15.26 -9.92
CA ASP A 75 22.08 -14.01 -9.19
C ASP A 75 21.96 -12.82 -10.14
N PHE A 76 21.10 -11.87 -9.80
CA PHE A 76 20.91 -10.62 -10.53
C PHE A 76 21.39 -9.44 -9.67
N ASN A 77 22.06 -8.48 -10.30
CA ASN A 77 22.57 -7.29 -9.60
C ASN A 77 21.58 -6.12 -9.61
N ASN A 78 20.70 -6.07 -10.62
CA ASN A 78 19.82 -4.94 -10.86
C ASN A 78 18.59 -5.33 -11.71
N GLY A 79 17.63 -4.41 -11.79
CA GLY A 79 16.40 -4.57 -12.56
C GLY A 79 16.62 -4.82 -14.06
N PRO A 80 17.46 -4.05 -14.78
CA PRO A 80 17.72 -4.31 -16.19
C PRO A 80 18.20 -5.74 -16.51
N GLU A 81 19.07 -6.34 -15.69
CA GLU A 81 19.48 -7.74 -15.88
C GLU A 81 18.30 -8.72 -15.75
N VAL A 82 17.34 -8.44 -14.85
CA VAL A 82 16.10 -9.21 -14.73
C VAL A 82 15.24 -9.02 -15.98
N THR A 83 15.09 -7.79 -16.46
CA THR A 83 14.32 -7.48 -17.67
C THR A 83 14.89 -8.17 -18.90
N GLU A 84 16.20 -8.20 -19.07
CA GLU A 84 16.86 -8.98 -20.14
C GLU A 84 16.48 -10.46 -20.08
N ALA A 85 16.45 -11.06 -18.89
CA ALA A 85 16.00 -12.45 -18.71
C ALA A 85 14.52 -12.62 -19.09
N CYS A 86 13.63 -11.71 -18.66
CA CYS A 86 12.22 -11.72 -19.03
C CYS A 86 12.02 -11.65 -20.55
N LEU A 87 12.76 -10.77 -21.24
CA LEU A 87 12.64 -10.54 -22.68
C LEU A 87 13.13 -11.71 -23.54
N SER A 88 13.91 -12.64 -22.97
CA SER A 88 14.29 -13.88 -23.67
C SER A 88 13.08 -14.77 -24.00
N CYS A 89 11.98 -14.64 -23.23
CA CYS A 89 10.73 -15.37 -23.43
C CYS A 89 9.55 -14.44 -23.80
N HIS A 90 9.50 -13.23 -23.24
CA HIS A 90 8.41 -12.26 -23.43
C HIS A 90 8.73 -11.23 -24.52
N THR A 91 9.12 -11.71 -25.70
CA THR A 91 9.67 -10.88 -26.80
C THR A 91 8.71 -9.78 -27.28
N GLU A 92 7.41 -10.05 -27.32
CA GLU A 92 6.41 -9.05 -27.74
C GLU A 92 5.92 -8.15 -26.59
N ALA A 93 6.03 -8.61 -25.34
CA ALA A 93 5.53 -7.86 -24.21
C ALA A 93 6.28 -6.53 -24.05
N GLY A 94 7.61 -6.56 -24.18
CA GLY A 94 8.43 -5.35 -24.15
C GLY A 94 8.03 -4.36 -25.25
N ARG A 95 7.91 -4.84 -26.49
CA ARG A 95 7.51 -4.02 -27.65
C ARG A 95 6.12 -3.41 -27.47
N HIS A 96 5.13 -4.18 -27.00
CA HIS A 96 3.78 -3.67 -26.73
C HIS A 96 3.77 -2.67 -25.58
N PHE A 97 4.49 -2.96 -24.51
CA PHE A 97 4.53 -2.10 -23.33
C PHE A 97 5.11 -0.71 -23.65
N MET A 98 6.14 -0.65 -24.48
CA MET A 98 6.78 0.61 -24.88
C MET A 98 5.89 1.52 -25.72
N GLN A 99 4.78 1.01 -26.25
CA GLN A 99 3.77 1.81 -26.97
C GLN A 99 2.72 2.41 -26.01
N SER A 100 2.75 2.04 -24.73
CA SER A 100 1.76 2.48 -23.75
C SER A 100 2.12 3.80 -23.10
N ILE A 101 1.11 4.47 -22.54
CA ILE A 101 1.30 5.69 -21.73
C ILE A 101 2.13 5.45 -20.46
N HIS A 102 2.22 4.21 -19.96
CA HIS A 102 3.04 3.89 -18.79
C HIS A 102 4.54 3.97 -19.10
N TRP A 103 4.91 3.74 -20.37
CA TRP A 103 6.27 3.91 -20.86
C TRP A 103 6.53 5.34 -21.34
N THR A 104 5.68 5.85 -22.25
CA THR A 104 5.96 7.12 -22.93
C THR A 104 5.70 8.35 -22.07
N TRP A 105 4.75 8.24 -21.12
CA TRP A 105 4.17 9.38 -20.40
C TRP A 105 3.63 10.50 -21.31
N GLU A 106 3.29 10.15 -22.55
CA GLU A 106 2.79 11.05 -23.58
C GLU A 106 1.40 10.59 -24.04
N TYR A 107 0.53 11.56 -24.32
CA TYR A 107 -0.79 11.34 -24.88
C TYR A 107 -1.09 12.43 -25.92
N ASP A 108 -1.40 12.03 -27.15
CA ASP A 108 -1.80 12.97 -28.20
C ASP A 108 -3.32 13.18 -28.15
N HIS A 109 -3.75 14.40 -27.85
CA HIS A 109 -5.17 14.71 -27.77
C HIS A 109 -5.81 14.65 -29.17
N PRO A 110 -6.83 13.79 -29.40
CA PRO A 110 -7.30 13.46 -30.75
C PRO A 110 -7.91 14.66 -31.50
N THR A 111 -8.58 15.57 -30.78
CA THR A 111 -9.24 16.73 -31.40
C THR A 111 -8.32 17.96 -31.57
N SER A 112 -7.55 18.31 -30.54
CA SER A 112 -6.71 19.51 -30.55
C SER A 112 -5.30 19.27 -31.10
N GLY A 113 -4.86 18.01 -31.22
CA GLY A 113 -3.48 17.66 -31.55
C GLY A 113 -2.45 18.01 -30.46
N GLN A 114 -2.90 18.44 -29.28
CA GLN A 114 -2.00 18.83 -28.21
C GLN A 114 -1.32 17.60 -27.59
N LYS A 115 0.00 17.68 -27.40
CA LYS A 115 0.76 16.71 -26.60
C LYS A 115 0.49 16.95 -25.12
N LEU A 116 -0.13 15.97 -24.47
CA LEU A 116 -0.39 15.90 -23.04
C LEU A 116 0.39 14.73 -22.42
N GLY A 117 0.12 14.44 -21.15
CA GLY A 117 0.78 13.38 -20.38
C GLY A 117 1.77 13.92 -19.37
N LYS A 118 2.27 13.05 -18.49
CA LYS A 118 3.08 13.45 -17.33
C LYS A 118 4.40 14.14 -17.71
N LYS A 119 4.91 13.89 -18.93
CA LYS A 119 6.11 14.53 -19.47
C LYS A 119 5.90 16.01 -19.83
N THR A 120 4.66 16.41 -20.12
CA THR A 120 4.32 17.75 -20.64
C THR A 120 3.45 18.57 -19.69
N LEU A 121 2.59 17.91 -18.90
CA LEU A 121 1.60 18.59 -18.06
C LEU A 121 2.22 19.33 -16.87
N ILE A 122 1.63 20.49 -16.57
CA ILE A 122 1.91 21.29 -15.38
C ILE A 122 0.72 21.17 -14.42
N ASN A 123 1.01 21.01 -13.13
CA ASN A 123 0.03 20.96 -12.04
C ASN A 123 0.45 21.88 -10.88
N THR A 124 -0.37 21.95 -9.84
CA THR A 124 -0.14 22.78 -8.65
C THR A 124 0.54 22.04 -7.49
N PHE A 125 0.96 20.78 -7.70
CA PHE A 125 1.72 20.00 -6.72
C PHE A 125 3.22 20.22 -6.94
N CYS A 126 3.93 19.23 -7.50
CA CYS A 126 5.35 19.34 -7.82
C CYS A 126 5.62 20.12 -9.12
N THR A 127 4.66 20.93 -9.59
CA THR A 127 4.70 21.68 -10.84
C THR A 127 4.74 20.79 -12.09
N ASN A 128 5.85 20.16 -12.44
CA ASN A 128 5.95 19.29 -13.62
C ASN A 128 7.15 18.33 -13.51
N ALA A 129 7.17 17.31 -14.38
CA ALA A 129 8.27 16.33 -14.39
C ALA A 129 9.54 16.83 -15.12
N LYS A 130 9.42 17.81 -16.02
CA LYS A 130 10.53 18.28 -16.84
C LYS A 130 11.57 19.01 -15.98
N GLY A 131 12.82 18.59 -16.06
CA GLY A 131 13.91 19.06 -15.20
C GLY A 131 13.90 18.46 -13.77
N ASN A 132 12.92 17.61 -13.45
CA ASN A 132 12.79 16.91 -12.17
C ASN A 132 12.63 15.38 -12.38
N GLU A 133 13.02 14.87 -13.56
CA GLU A 133 12.70 13.53 -14.02
C GLU A 133 13.19 12.48 -13.04
N GLY A 134 14.41 12.60 -12.53
CA GLY A 134 14.97 11.63 -11.59
C GLY A 134 14.14 11.38 -10.32
N MET A 135 13.42 12.38 -9.81
CA MET A 135 12.49 12.19 -8.70
C MET A 135 11.12 11.71 -9.20
N CYS A 136 10.58 12.33 -10.25
CA CYS A 136 9.25 11.99 -10.75
C CYS A 136 9.16 10.57 -11.32
N ALA A 137 10.24 10.08 -11.92
CA ALA A 137 10.40 8.78 -12.54
C ALA A 137 10.61 7.64 -11.54
N GLN A 138 10.59 7.92 -10.23
CA GLN A 138 10.35 6.87 -9.24
C GLN A 138 9.07 6.07 -9.56
N CYS A 139 8.02 6.75 -10.05
CA CYS A 139 6.78 6.13 -10.50
C CYS A 139 6.73 5.86 -12.01
N HIS A 140 7.87 5.92 -12.72
CA HIS A 140 7.93 5.47 -14.12
C HIS A 140 8.18 3.98 -14.14
N ALA A 141 7.53 3.26 -15.05
CA ALA A 141 7.70 1.82 -15.21
C ALA A 141 8.94 1.48 -16.06
N GLY A 142 10.04 2.14 -15.70
CA GLY A 142 11.36 1.94 -16.29
C GLY A 142 12.48 2.25 -15.30
N TYR A 143 13.69 1.87 -15.67
CA TYR A 143 14.91 2.04 -14.90
C TYR A 143 15.77 3.16 -15.46
N GLY A 144 16.27 4.06 -14.62
CA GLY A 144 17.34 4.99 -14.99
C GLY A 144 16.89 6.27 -15.71
N TRP A 145 15.59 6.55 -15.83
CA TRP A 145 15.12 7.85 -16.33
C TRP A 145 15.40 8.94 -15.30
N LYS A 146 16.46 9.71 -15.56
CA LYS A 146 16.95 10.78 -14.66
C LYS A 146 16.90 12.18 -15.28
N ASP A 147 16.92 12.27 -16.60
CA ASP A 147 16.94 13.50 -17.37
C ASP A 147 16.40 13.25 -18.81
N GLU A 148 16.48 14.25 -19.67
CA GLU A 148 15.99 14.20 -21.06
C GLU A 148 16.72 13.19 -21.98
N ASN A 149 17.88 12.66 -21.56
CA ASN A 149 18.67 11.71 -22.34
C ASN A 149 18.26 10.24 -22.11
N PHE A 150 17.13 10.01 -21.45
CA PHE A 150 16.62 8.65 -21.27
C PHE A 150 16.26 8.01 -22.62
N ASP A 151 16.85 6.85 -22.87
CA ASP A 151 16.66 6.13 -24.12
C ASP A 151 15.39 5.25 -24.05
N PHE A 152 14.29 5.80 -24.55
CA PHE A 152 13.01 5.12 -24.66
C PHE A 152 12.99 3.98 -25.68
N SER A 153 14.09 3.70 -26.39
CA SER A 153 14.20 2.57 -27.33
C SER A 153 14.76 1.29 -26.71
N LYS A 154 15.35 1.39 -25.50
CA LYS A 154 15.96 0.27 -24.78
C LYS A 154 14.93 -0.54 -24.01
N GLN A 155 14.67 -1.76 -24.49
CA GLN A 155 13.73 -2.68 -23.83
C GLN A 155 14.25 -3.16 -22.48
N GLU A 156 15.56 -3.28 -22.29
CA GLU A 156 16.19 -3.65 -21.02
C GLU A 156 15.90 -2.64 -19.90
N ASN A 157 15.51 -1.41 -20.24
CA ASN A 157 15.14 -0.39 -19.26
C ASN A 157 13.68 -0.50 -18.80
N ILE A 158 12.88 -1.45 -19.30
CA ILE A 158 11.51 -1.67 -18.82
C ILE A 158 11.55 -2.23 -17.40
N ASP A 159 10.69 -1.74 -16.52
CA ASP A 159 10.52 -2.30 -15.18
C ASP A 159 9.34 -3.28 -15.18
N CYS A 160 9.61 -4.56 -15.41
CA CYS A 160 8.56 -5.59 -15.36
C CYS A 160 8.07 -5.85 -13.92
N LEU A 161 8.93 -5.65 -12.93
CA LEU A 161 8.69 -6.06 -11.54
C LEU A 161 7.74 -5.12 -10.80
N VAL A 162 7.70 -3.83 -11.15
CA VAL A 162 6.79 -2.86 -10.50
C VAL A 162 5.33 -3.29 -10.57
N CYS A 163 4.93 -3.93 -11.68
CA CYS A 163 3.58 -4.44 -11.86
C CYS A 163 3.45 -5.91 -11.44
N HIS A 164 4.49 -6.72 -11.63
CA HIS A 164 4.38 -8.18 -11.55
C HIS A 164 4.97 -8.80 -10.27
N ASP A 165 5.68 -8.06 -9.41
CA ASP A 165 6.18 -8.61 -8.14
C ASP A 165 5.03 -9.10 -7.25
N ARG A 166 5.20 -10.30 -6.70
CA ARG A 166 4.24 -10.92 -5.77
C ARG A 166 4.80 -11.07 -4.37
N THR A 167 6.08 -10.81 -4.17
CA THR A 167 6.72 -10.92 -2.86
C THR A 167 6.28 -9.81 -1.90
N GLY A 168 5.85 -8.65 -2.44
CA GLY A 168 5.60 -7.45 -1.65
C GLY A 168 6.88 -6.79 -1.13
N SER A 169 8.05 -7.22 -1.62
CA SER A 169 9.36 -6.72 -1.22
C SER A 169 10.02 -5.84 -2.27
N TYR A 170 9.48 -5.79 -3.49
CA TYR A 170 9.97 -4.88 -4.52
C TYR A 170 9.59 -3.42 -4.20
N TYR A 171 10.54 -2.51 -4.42
CA TYR A 171 10.31 -1.07 -4.31
C TYR A 171 11.23 -0.31 -5.26
N LYS A 172 10.83 0.92 -5.61
CA LYS A 172 11.64 1.83 -6.42
C LYS A 172 12.16 2.99 -5.59
N THR A 173 13.43 3.31 -5.77
CA THR A 173 14.01 4.57 -5.32
C THR A 173 14.00 5.58 -6.47
N PRO A 174 14.08 6.89 -6.18
CA PRO A 174 14.36 7.89 -7.21
C PRO A 174 15.61 7.54 -8.03
N ASN A 175 15.59 7.87 -9.32
CA ASN A 175 16.70 7.62 -10.26
C ASN A 175 17.82 8.67 -10.11
N SER A 176 17.54 9.81 -9.48
CA SER A 176 18.54 10.80 -9.10
C SER A 176 18.97 10.62 -7.65
N THR A 177 20.21 11.01 -7.35
CA THR A 177 20.67 11.07 -5.96
C THR A 177 19.89 12.17 -5.23
N GLY A 178 18.98 11.75 -4.34
CA GLY A 178 18.22 12.65 -3.50
C GLY A 178 19.05 13.24 -2.36
N ASN A 179 18.46 14.17 -1.62
CA ASN A 179 19.01 14.61 -0.34
C ASN A 179 18.64 13.61 0.78
N LYS A 180 19.24 13.77 1.96
CA LYS A 180 18.95 12.90 3.13
C LYS A 180 17.47 12.86 3.53
N ALA A 181 16.73 13.96 3.28
CA ALA A 181 15.30 13.99 3.59
C ALA A 181 14.50 13.10 2.64
N CYS A 182 14.89 12.96 1.38
CA CYS A 182 14.26 12.03 0.43
C CYS A 182 14.58 10.57 0.75
N SER A 183 15.72 10.26 1.37
CA SER A 183 16.09 8.88 1.72
C SER A 183 15.34 8.33 2.93
N ILE A 184 14.71 9.17 3.76
CA ILE A 184 14.00 8.73 4.97
C ILE A 184 12.87 7.73 4.65
N MET A 185 12.23 7.87 3.48
CA MET A 185 11.16 7.00 3.02
C MET A 185 11.63 5.55 2.76
N PHE A 186 12.94 5.34 2.65
CA PHE A 186 13.54 4.04 2.38
C PHE A 186 14.40 3.54 3.54
N GLU A 187 14.43 4.25 4.68
CA GLU A 187 15.18 3.81 5.85
C GLU A 187 14.61 2.49 6.38
N GLY A 188 15.49 1.55 6.72
CA GLY A 188 15.11 0.22 7.18
C GLY A 188 14.56 -0.73 6.10
N LYS A 189 14.41 -0.29 4.84
CA LYS A 189 14.11 -1.21 3.72
C LYS A 189 15.29 -2.15 3.52
N LYS A 190 14.99 -3.44 3.43
CA LYS A 190 15.99 -4.46 3.08
C LYS A 190 16.36 -4.31 1.60
N PRO A 191 17.61 -4.60 1.21
CA PRO A 191 17.96 -4.72 -0.20
C PRO A 191 17.02 -5.68 -0.93
N ILE A 192 16.71 -5.35 -2.18
CA ILE A 192 15.88 -6.19 -3.04
C ILE A 192 16.63 -7.51 -3.30
N ASP A 193 15.95 -8.62 -3.04
CA ASP A 193 16.38 -9.95 -3.49
C ASP A 193 15.88 -10.14 -4.93
N TRP A 194 16.72 -9.75 -5.90
CA TRP A 194 16.36 -9.70 -7.31
C TRP A 194 15.92 -11.05 -7.86
N SER A 195 16.59 -12.14 -7.47
CA SER A 195 16.24 -13.48 -7.90
C SER A 195 14.88 -13.91 -7.34
N LYS A 196 14.62 -13.62 -6.05
CA LYS A 196 13.33 -13.93 -5.44
C LYS A 196 12.17 -13.16 -6.07
N VAL A 197 12.31 -11.85 -6.32
CA VAL A 197 11.24 -11.07 -6.95
C VAL A 197 10.99 -11.52 -8.39
N ALA A 198 12.05 -11.84 -9.14
CA ALA A 198 11.95 -12.34 -10.52
C ALA A 198 11.26 -13.71 -10.60
N GLN A 199 11.56 -14.64 -9.67
CA GLN A 199 10.95 -15.96 -9.63
C GLN A 199 9.50 -15.94 -9.12
N SER A 200 9.13 -14.90 -8.37
CA SER A 200 7.80 -14.79 -7.76
C SER A 200 6.81 -14.00 -8.64
N VAL A 201 7.15 -13.64 -9.87
CA VAL A 201 6.27 -12.80 -10.69
C VAL A 201 4.93 -13.48 -10.99
N GLY A 202 3.87 -12.68 -11.06
CA GLY A 202 2.51 -13.15 -11.31
C GLY A 202 1.59 -12.05 -11.81
N LYS A 203 0.28 -12.28 -11.74
CA LYS A 203 -0.70 -11.24 -12.09
C LYS A 203 -0.59 -10.05 -11.12
N PRO A 204 -0.66 -8.80 -11.60
CA PRO A 204 -0.64 -7.64 -10.71
C PRO A 204 -1.79 -7.68 -9.69
N GLY A 205 -1.48 -7.39 -8.44
CA GLY A 205 -2.46 -7.03 -7.40
C GLY A 205 -2.67 -5.51 -7.33
N ARG A 206 -3.60 -5.07 -6.48
CA ARG A 206 -3.90 -3.64 -6.33
C ARG A 206 -2.72 -2.85 -5.77
N GLU A 207 -1.93 -3.47 -4.89
CA GLU A 207 -0.71 -2.89 -4.33
C GLU A 207 0.37 -2.60 -5.37
N ASN A 208 0.43 -3.37 -6.47
CA ASN A 208 1.39 -3.12 -7.55
C ASN A 208 1.07 -1.81 -8.28
N CYS A 209 -0.20 -1.61 -8.63
CA CYS A 209 -0.69 -0.34 -9.18
C CYS A 209 -0.52 0.78 -8.15
N GLY A 210 -0.92 0.49 -6.90
CA GLY A 210 -0.92 1.40 -5.77
C GLY A 210 0.45 1.97 -5.41
N ALA A 211 1.53 1.22 -5.66
CA ALA A 211 2.90 1.69 -5.46
C ALA A 211 3.18 3.03 -6.16
N CYS A 212 2.49 3.30 -7.27
CA CYS A 212 2.56 4.56 -8.00
C CYS A 212 1.27 5.40 -7.93
N HIS A 213 0.11 4.75 -7.82
CA HIS A 213 -1.20 5.42 -7.95
C HIS A 213 -1.82 5.87 -6.63
N PHE A 214 -1.48 5.23 -5.50
CA PHE A 214 -1.97 5.65 -4.17
C PHE A 214 -1.14 6.80 -3.60
N TYR A 215 0.12 6.90 -4.01
CA TYR A 215 1.06 7.88 -3.47
C TYR A 215 1.39 8.96 -4.51
N GLY A 216 1.46 10.21 -4.06
CA GLY A 216 1.86 11.34 -4.90
C GLY A 216 2.26 12.55 -4.06
N GLY A 217 3.20 13.37 -4.56
CA GLY A 217 3.65 14.56 -3.81
C GLY A 217 4.22 14.26 -2.42
N GLY A 218 4.66 13.01 -2.18
CA GLY A 218 5.21 12.55 -0.90
C GLY A 218 4.20 12.01 0.10
N GLY A 219 2.94 11.73 -0.26
CA GLY A 219 1.98 11.13 0.68
C GLY A 219 0.92 10.26 0.01
N ASP A 220 0.21 9.51 0.85
CA ASP A 220 -0.92 8.64 0.47
C ASP A 220 -2.19 9.47 0.22
N GLY A 221 -2.92 9.19 -0.86
CA GLY A 221 -4.13 9.91 -1.26
C GLY A 221 -3.96 11.40 -1.56
N VAL A 222 -2.73 11.93 -1.56
CA VAL A 222 -2.47 13.38 -1.64
C VAL A 222 -2.84 13.98 -2.99
N LYS A 223 -2.61 13.24 -4.08
CA LYS A 223 -2.84 13.75 -5.45
C LYS A 223 -4.22 13.40 -5.98
N HIS A 224 -4.67 12.18 -5.70
CA HIS A 224 -5.97 11.63 -6.09
C HIS A 224 -6.63 11.11 -4.81
N GLY A 225 -7.60 11.85 -4.27
CA GLY A 225 -8.23 11.50 -3.00
C GLY A 225 -9.16 10.29 -3.08
N ASP A 226 -9.44 9.80 -4.29
CA ASP A 226 -10.19 8.59 -4.59
C ASP A 226 -9.30 7.34 -4.71
N LEU A 227 -7.97 7.50 -4.67
CA LEU A 227 -7.00 6.41 -4.75
C LEU A 227 -5.95 6.52 -3.64
N ASP A 228 -6.10 5.73 -2.59
CA ASP A 228 -5.17 5.65 -1.46
C ASP A 228 -4.89 4.19 -1.04
N SER A 229 -4.01 4.00 -0.07
CA SER A 229 -3.57 2.66 0.32
C SER A 229 -4.65 1.80 0.97
N SER A 230 -5.78 2.38 1.40
CA SER A 230 -6.97 1.62 1.83
C SER A 230 -7.54 0.71 0.73
N LEU A 231 -7.31 1.05 -0.54
CA LEU A 231 -7.72 0.26 -1.71
C LEU A 231 -6.89 -1.02 -1.92
N LYS A 232 -5.90 -1.32 -1.08
CA LYS A 232 -5.25 -2.65 -1.13
C LYS A 232 -6.25 -3.76 -0.77
N ARG A 233 -7.11 -3.53 0.21
CA ARG A 233 -8.12 -4.49 0.70
C ARG A 233 -9.38 -3.72 1.16
N PRO A 234 -10.06 -3.01 0.27
CA PRO A 234 -11.21 -2.21 0.66
C PRO A 234 -12.37 -3.12 1.01
N ASN A 235 -13.28 -2.62 1.84
CA ASN A 235 -14.61 -3.22 2.00
C ASN A 235 -15.58 -2.62 0.96
N ARG A 236 -16.78 -3.19 0.87
CA ARG A 236 -17.85 -2.70 0.01
C ARG A 236 -18.20 -1.22 0.18
N GLU A 237 -18.13 -0.70 1.40
CA GLU A 237 -18.49 0.70 1.68
C GLU A 237 -17.49 1.68 1.06
N LEU A 238 -16.21 1.32 1.09
CA LEU A 238 -15.14 2.11 0.50
C LEU A 238 -15.14 2.01 -1.03
N ASP A 239 -15.19 0.80 -1.59
CA ASP A 239 -15.34 0.60 -3.03
C ASP A 239 -16.08 -0.70 -3.34
N VAL A 240 -17.28 -0.57 -3.91
CA VAL A 240 -18.15 -1.72 -4.22
C VAL A 240 -17.61 -2.64 -5.32
N HIS A 241 -16.67 -2.19 -6.14
CA HIS A 241 -16.08 -2.97 -7.24
C HIS A 241 -14.75 -3.58 -6.84
N MET A 242 -14.01 -2.93 -5.95
CA MET A 242 -12.71 -3.38 -5.46
C MET A 242 -12.78 -4.12 -4.12
N ASP A 243 -13.97 -4.28 -3.52
CA ASP A 243 -14.21 -5.05 -2.30
C ASP A 243 -13.37 -6.34 -2.31
N ALA A 244 -12.59 -6.54 -1.26
CA ALA A 244 -11.74 -7.71 -1.14
C ALA A 244 -12.55 -9.02 -1.08
N GLU A 245 -13.83 -8.96 -0.67
CA GLU A 245 -14.69 -10.13 -0.52
C GLU A 245 -15.59 -10.42 -1.74
N GLY A 246 -15.74 -9.47 -2.67
CA GLY A 246 -16.52 -9.62 -3.92
C GLY A 246 -17.97 -9.13 -3.86
#